data_AF-A0A1D6PE64-F1
#
_entry.id   AF-A0A1D6PE64-F1
#
_cell.length_a   1.000
_cell.length_b   1.000
_cell.length_c   1.000
_cell.angle_alpha   90.00
_cell.angle_beta   90.00
_cell.angle_gamma   90.00
#
_symmetry.space_group_name_H-M   'P 1'
#
loop_
_entity.id
_entity.type
_entity.pdbx_description
1 polymer ?
#
loop_
_entity_poly.entity_id
_entity_poly.type
_entity_poly.pdbx_seq_one_letter_code
_entity_poly.pdbx_strand_id
1 'polypeptide(L)'
;MNDLMSVGLHRLWKDRLISKLNPFSGMKHLDVAGGTGDVAFRVLERVKSVGHRAMQGTLTETEEGTHIYVCDINPNMLNVGKKRAAERGYSEEHCLSWIQGDAEALSFEDGSMDGYTIAFGIRNVTHIEKALSEAYRVLKQGGRFLCLELSHVDVPIFKEM
;
A
#
# COMPACT_ATOMS: atom_id res chain seq x y z
N MET A 1 6.05 17.22 -5.12
CA MET A 1 6.69 17.23 -6.46
C MET A 1 5.95 16.38 -7.51
N ASN A 2 4.83 15.71 -7.18
CA ASN A 2 4.04 14.90 -8.14
C ASN A 2 2.70 15.54 -8.58
N ASP A 3 2.33 16.69 -8.03
CA ASP A 3 1.02 17.31 -8.29
C ASP A 3 0.94 18.04 -9.64
N LEU A 4 2.07 18.58 -10.14
CA LEU A 4 2.07 19.42 -11.35
C LEU A 4 2.06 18.62 -12.66
N MET A 5 2.51 17.35 -12.64
CA MET A 5 2.67 16.51 -13.85
C MET A 5 1.43 15.64 -14.17
N SER A 6 0.43 15.59 -13.29
CA SER A 6 -0.69 14.63 -13.43
C SER A 6 -2.10 15.25 -13.43
N VAL A 7 -2.25 16.58 -13.35
CA VAL A 7 -3.56 17.27 -13.29
C VAL A 7 -4.54 16.58 -12.31
N GLY A 8 -4.04 16.09 -11.17
CA GLY A 8 -4.84 15.40 -10.15
C GLY A 8 -5.32 13.97 -10.48
N LEU A 9 -5.06 13.42 -11.68
CA LEU A 9 -5.45 12.05 -12.06
C LEU A 9 -4.84 10.97 -11.16
N HIS A 10 -3.67 11.23 -10.57
CA HIS A 10 -3.03 10.29 -9.66
C HIS A 10 -3.90 9.96 -8.43
N ARG A 11 -4.82 10.85 -8.02
CA ARG A 11 -5.76 10.61 -6.91
C ARG A 11 -6.81 9.59 -7.33
N LEU A 12 -7.36 9.72 -8.53
CA LEU A 12 -8.32 8.78 -9.12
C LEU A 12 -7.70 7.39 -9.34
N TRP A 13 -6.43 7.33 -9.75
CA TRP A 13 -5.72 6.06 -9.88
C TRP A 13 -5.48 5.39 -8.53
N LYS A 14 -5.13 6.16 -7.49
CA LYS A 14 -5.04 5.66 -6.12
C LYS A 14 -6.40 5.20 -5.59
N ASP A 15 -7.49 5.90 -5.87
CA ASP A 15 -8.84 5.46 -5.46
C ASP A 15 -9.23 4.15 -6.17
N ARG A 16 -8.91 4.02 -7.46
CA ARG A 16 -9.12 2.79 -8.22
C ARG A 16 -8.25 1.63 -7.70
N LEU A 17 -7.00 1.90 -7.31
CA LEU A 17 -6.11 0.93 -6.67
C LEU A 17 -6.76 0.37 -5.40
N ILE A 18 -7.24 1.24 -4.52
CA ILE A 18 -7.90 0.84 -3.26
C ILE A 18 -9.21 0.10 -3.53
N SER A 19 -9.99 0.53 -4.52
CA SER A 19 -11.20 -0.20 -4.91
C SER A 19 -10.90 -1.60 -5.45
N LYS A 20 -9.79 -1.79 -6.16
CA LYS A 20 -9.37 -3.10 -6.68
C LYS A 20 -8.76 -3.98 -5.58
N LEU A 21 -8.03 -3.39 -4.65
CA LEU A 21 -7.52 -4.07 -3.46
C LEU A 21 -8.69 -4.65 -2.63
N ASN A 22 -9.81 -3.92 -2.57
CA ASN A 22 -10.99 -4.26 -1.77
C ASN A 22 -10.65 -4.59 -0.30
N PRO A 23 -10.09 -3.63 0.46
CA PRO A 23 -9.75 -3.85 1.86
C PRO A 23 -10.95 -4.29 2.71
N PHE A 24 -10.69 -5.18 3.66
CA PHE A 24 -11.66 -5.74 4.60
C PHE A 24 -11.13 -5.69 6.04
N SER A 25 -12.00 -5.84 7.04
CA SER A 25 -11.59 -5.84 8.45
C SER A 25 -10.79 -7.09 8.78
N GLY A 26 -9.70 -6.94 9.53
CA GLY A 26 -8.82 -8.06 9.89
C GLY A 26 -7.72 -8.37 8.86
N MET A 27 -7.57 -7.51 7.84
CA MET A 27 -6.62 -7.71 6.76
C MET A 27 -5.18 -7.40 7.19
N LYS A 28 -4.23 -8.28 6.84
CA LYS A 28 -2.80 -7.99 6.85
C LYS A 28 -2.37 -7.47 5.47
N HIS A 29 -1.97 -6.21 5.38
CA HIS A 29 -1.60 -5.56 4.13
C HIS A 29 -0.14 -5.12 4.14
N LEU A 30 0.58 -5.32 3.04
CA LEU A 30 1.95 -4.87 2.86
C LEU A 30 2.03 -3.82 1.73
N ASP A 31 2.51 -2.61 2.05
CA ASP A 31 2.76 -1.53 1.11
C ASP A 31 4.27 -1.34 0.93
N VAL A 32 4.80 -1.81 -0.20
CA VAL A 32 6.24 -1.80 -0.51
C VAL A 32 6.61 -0.59 -1.37
N ALA A 33 7.79 -0.03 -1.11
CA ALA A 33 8.23 1.27 -1.62
C ALA A 33 7.23 2.39 -1.28
N GLY A 34 6.54 2.22 -0.15
CA GLY A 34 5.44 3.06 0.30
C GLY A 34 5.84 4.10 1.33
N GLY A 35 7.12 4.47 1.44
CA GLY A 35 7.67 5.12 2.64
C GLY A 35 6.96 6.39 3.13
N THR A 36 6.24 7.14 2.30
CA THR A 36 5.44 8.30 2.75
C THR A 36 4.04 7.96 3.27
N GLY A 37 3.63 6.70 3.17
CA GLY A 37 2.35 6.16 3.65
C GLY A 37 1.13 6.46 2.77
N ASP A 38 1.30 7.04 1.58
CA ASP A 38 0.18 7.51 0.76
C ASP A 38 -0.87 6.43 0.45
N VAL A 39 -0.42 5.21 0.10
CA VAL A 39 -1.31 4.08 -0.19
C VAL A 39 -1.76 3.44 1.11
N ALA A 40 -0.84 3.14 2.03
CA ALA A 40 -1.14 2.61 3.36
C ALA A 40 -2.25 3.38 4.10
N PHE A 41 -2.20 4.72 4.14
CA PHE A 41 -3.24 5.54 4.79
C PHE A 41 -4.61 5.37 4.13
N ARG A 42 -4.66 5.27 2.79
CA ARG A 42 -5.92 5.07 2.07
C ARG A 42 -6.49 3.68 2.29
N VAL A 43 -5.64 2.65 2.42
CA VAL A 43 -6.06 1.30 2.82
C VAL A 43 -6.68 1.37 4.21
N LEU A 44 -6.01 2.02 5.17
CA LEU A 44 -6.49 2.16 6.54
C LEU A 44 -7.85 2.88 6.62
N GLU A 45 -7.97 4.04 5.96
CA GLU A 45 -9.22 4.80 5.87
C GLU A 45 -10.36 3.96 5.27
N ARG A 46 -10.06 3.17 4.23
CA ARG A 46 -11.04 2.28 3.60
C ARG A 46 -11.48 1.16 4.55
N VAL A 47 -10.57 0.50 5.25
CA VAL A 47 -10.91 -0.55 6.22
C VAL A 47 -11.82 -0.01 7.31
N LYS A 48 -11.46 1.14 7.92
CA LYS A 48 -12.30 1.81 8.93
C LYS A 48 -13.70 2.12 8.40
N SER A 49 -13.81 2.63 7.16
CA SER A 49 -15.10 2.90 6.52
C SER A 49 -15.97 1.66 6.27
N VAL A 50 -15.36 0.48 6.10
CA VAL A 50 -16.07 -0.79 5.92
C VAL A 50 -16.51 -1.33 7.29
N GLY A 51 -15.61 -1.31 8.26
CA GLY A 51 -15.89 -1.74 9.64
C GLY A 51 -17.05 -0.96 10.26
N HIS A 52 -17.06 0.37 10.15
CA HIS A 52 -18.16 1.20 10.66
C HIS A 52 -19.52 0.92 10.00
N ARG A 53 -19.54 0.56 8.71
CA ARG A 53 -20.79 0.22 8.01
C ARG A 53 -21.33 -1.15 8.40
N ALA A 54 -20.45 -2.10 8.72
CA ALA A 54 -20.83 -3.41 9.22
C ALA A 54 -21.33 -3.34 10.70
N MET A 55 -20.78 -2.40 11.49
CA MET A 55 -21.08 -2.21 12.93
C MET A 55 -22.26 -1.28 13.26
N GLN A 56 -23.20 -1.04 12.33
CA GLN A 56 -24.46 -0.34 12.67
C GLN A 56 -25.40 -1.20 13.56
N GLY A 57 -24.95 -2.38 14.01
CA GLY A 57 -25.46 -3.10 15.17
C GLY A 57 -24.30 -3.63 16.02
N THR A 58 -24.19 -3.13 17.26
CA THR A 58 -23.22 -3.55 18.32
C THR A 58 -21.72 -3.27 18.06
N LEU A 59 -21.18 -2.32 18.83
CA LEU A 59 -19.77 -1.96 18.93
C LEU A 59 -19.03 -2.94 19.85
N THR A 60 -18.30 -3.91 19.29
CA THR A 60 -17.27 -4.67 20.02
C THR A 60 -16.16 -5.12 19.04
N GLU A 61 -14.92 -4.70 19.32
CA GLU A 61 -13.66 -5.43 19.04
C GLU A 61 -13.33 -5.92 17.61
N THR A 62 -13.91 -5.36 16.53
CA THR A 62 -13.59 -5.83 15.16
C THR A 62 -12.44 -5.10 14.45
N GLU A 63 -11.77 -4.15 15.11
CA GLU A 63 -10.55 -3.50 14.60
C GLU A 63 -9.26 -4.27 14.95
N GLU A 64 -9.29 -5.22 15.91
CA GLU A 64 -8.09 -5.86 16.50
C GLU A 64 -7.25 -6.75 15.55
N GLY A 65 -7.73 -7.01 14.33
CA GLY A 65 -7.02 -7.87 13.38
C GLY A 65 -6.35 -7.14 12.20
N THR A 66 -6.68 -5.87 11.95
CA THR A 66 -6.17 -5.18 10.76
C THR A 66 -4.75 -4.68 11.01
N HIS A 67 -3.80 -5.08 10.17
CA HIS A 67 -2.43 -4.62 10.28
C HIS A 67 -1.86 -4.24 8.92
N ILE A 68 -1.33 -3.02 8.82
CA ILE A 68 -0.73 -2.49 7.61
C ILE A 68 0.76 -2.31 7.85
N TYR A 69 1.57 -2.97 7.04
CA TYR A 69 3.02 -2.85 7.04
C TYR A 69 3.44 -1.92 5.90
N VAL A 70 4.22 -0.89 6.20
CA VAL A 70 4.85 -0.02 5.21
C VAL A 70 6.32 -0.37 5.15
N CYS A 71 6.76 -0.87 4.00
CA CYS A 71 8.13 -1.28 3.76
C CYS A 71 8.80 -0.34 2.74
N ASP A 72 9.97 0.19 3.10
CA ASP A 72 10.78 1.00 2.17
C ASP A 72 12.27 0.81 2.47
N ILE A 73 13.11 0.81 1.44
CA ILE A 73 14.56 0.69 1.60
C ILE A 73 15.17 1.97 2.19
N ASN A 74 14.51 3.12 1.98
CA ASN A 74 14.99 4.44 2.37
C ASN A 74 14.42 4.87 3.73
N PRO A 75 15.25 4.93 4.79
CA PRO A 75 14.78 5.30 6.12
C PRO A 75 14.28 6.75 6.20
N ASN A 76 14.77 7.65 5.34
CA ASN A 76 14.29 9.02 5.31
C ASN A 76 12.83 9.11 4.86
N MET A 77 12.43 8.25 3.91
CA MET A 77 11.06 8.20 3.44
C MET A 77 10.13 7.70 4.54
N LEU A 78 10.52 6.63 5.25
CA LEU A 78 9.78 6.12 6.43
C LEU A 78 9.62 7.19 7.50
N ASN A 79 10.66 7.99 7.79
CA ASN A 79 10.56 9.10 8.75
C ASN A 79 9.53 10.15 8.32
N VAL A 80 9.45 10.46 7.03
CA VAL A 80 8.40 11.35 6.49
C VAL A 80 7.02 10.72 6.67
N GLY A 81 6.87 9.42 6.38
CA GLY A 81 5.63 8.68 6.58
C GLY A 81 5.17 8.67 8.04
N LYS A 82 6.07 8.36 8.97
CA LYS A 82 5.83 8.39 10.42
C LYS A 82 5.33 9.75 10.90
N LYS A 83 5.98 10.83 10.46
CA LYS A 83 5.55 12.20 10.78
C LYS A 83 4.14 12.48 10.27
N ARG A 84 3.84 12.11 9.02
CA ARG A 84 2.49 12.28 8.44
C ARG A 84 1.43 11.44 9.13
N ALA A 85 1.79 10.23 9.60
CA ALA A 85 0.90 9.39 10.39
C ALA A 85 0.55 10.06 11.72
N ALA A 86 1.55 10.58 12.43
CA ALA A 86 1.35 11.33 13.67
C ALA A 86 0.45 12.56 13.48
N GLU A 87 0.68 13.34 12.41
CA GLU A 87 -0.17 14.49 12.06
C GLU A 87 -1.63 14.12 11.75
N ARG A 88 -1.87 12.89 11.29
CA ARG A 88 -3.21 12.34 11.02
C ARG A 88 -3.83 11.60 12.20
N GLY A 89 -3.14 11.52 13.33
CA GLY A 89 -3.59 10.78 14.51
C GLY A 89 -3.53 9.26 14.35
N TYR A 90 -2.73 8.72 13.42
CA TYR A 90 -2.44 7.30 13.35
C TYR A 90 -1.26 6.98 14.28
N SER A 91 -1.51 6.25 15.37
CA SER A 91 -0.44 5.74 16.25
C SER A 91 0.19 4.48 15.67
N GLU A 92 1.51 4.30 15.90
CA GLU A 92 2.26 3.09 15.52
C GLU A 92 1.74 1.82 16.25
N GLU A 93 0.92 1.98 17.29
CA GLU A 93 0.53 0.91 18.20
C GLU A 93 -0.80 0.21 17.86
N HIS A 94 -1.59 0.68 16.88
CA HIS A 94 -2.94 0.11 16.69
C HIS A 94 -3.19 -0.58 15.34
N CYS A 95 -2.61 -0.13 14.22
CA CYS A 95 -2.81 -0.82 12.92
C CYS A 95 -1.68 -0.63 11.88
N LEU A 96 -0.59 0.09 12.20
CA LEU A 96 0.40 0.53 11.20
C LEU A 96 1.84 0.31 11.70
N SER A 97 2.63 -0.44 10.94
CA SER A 97 4.06 -0.65 11.22
C SER A 97 4.93 -0.19 10.07
N TRP A 98 6.04 0.46 10.42
CA TRP A 98 7.02 0.97 9.46
C TRP A 98 8.27 0.11 9.53
N ILE A 99 8.65 -0.49 8.41
CA ILE A 99 9.75 -1.45 8.31
C ILE A 99 10.72 -0.95 7.26
N GLN A 100 12.00 -0.87 7.61
CA GLN A 100 13.05 -0.71 6.63
C GLN A 100 13.36 -2.07 6.02
N GLY A 101 13.26 -2.19 4.70
CA GLY A 101 13.47 -3.46 4.02
C GLY A 101 13.64 -3.33 2.51
N ASP A 102 14.29 -4.33 1.92
CA ASP A 102 14.44 -4.47 0.48
C ASP A 102 13.24 -5.26 -0.08
N ALA A 103 12.65 -4.75 -1.17
CA ALA A 103 11.57 -5.44 -1.88
C ALA A 103 12.01 -6.79 -2.46
N GLU A 104 13.31 -6.98 -2.70
CA GLU A 104 13.90 -8.22 -3.22
C GLU A 104 14.19 -9.27 -2.14
N ALA A 105 14.09 -8.91 -0.86
CA ALA A 105 14.38 -9.78 0.27
C ALA A 105 13.58 -9.34 1.51
N LEU A 106 12.29 -9.65 1.52
CA LEU A 106 11.36 -9.21 2.54
C LEU A 106 11.45 -10.07 3.81
N SER A 107 11.60 -9.41 4.96
CA SER A 107 11.62 -10.06 6.29
C SER A 107 10.22 -10.46 6.79
N PHE A 108 9.38 -11.01 5.93
CA PHE A 108 8.05 -11.52 6.27
C PHE A 108 7.96 -13.03 6.00
N GLU A 109 7.09 -13.71 6.75
CA GLU A 109 6.81 -15.13 6.55
C GLU A 109 6.06 -15.40 5.24
N ASP A 110 6.22 -16.61 4.72
CA ASP A 110 5.48 -17.10 3.56
C ASP A 110 3.98 -17.11 3.84
N GLY A 111 3.16 -16.67 2.88
CA GLY A 111 1.71 -16.69 3.02
C GLY A 111 1.19 -15.90 4.23
N SER A 112 1.85 -14.81 4.61
CA SER A 112 1.48 -14.00 5.78
C SER A 112 0.56 -12.83 5.46
N MET A 113 0.52 -12.37 4.20
CA MET A 113 -0.16 -11.16 3.75
C MET A 113 -1.43 -11.46 2.94
N ASP A 114 -2.51 -10.72 3.22
CA ASP A 114 -3.75 -10.76 2.44
C ASP A 114 -3.69 -9.84 1.20
N GLY A 115 -2.89 -8.77 1.28
CA GLY A 115 -2.68 -7.84 0.17
C GLY A 115 -1.26 -7.29 0.11
N TYR A 116 -0.84 -7.00 -1.11
CA TYR A 116 0.45 -6.42 -1.44
C TYR A 116 0.23 -5.26 -2.42
N THR A 117 0.70 -4.06 -2.07
CA THR A 117 0.76 -2.92 -2.99
C THR A 117 2.19 -2.46 -3.21
N ILE A 118 2.46 -2.06 -4.45
CA ILE A 118 3.65 -1.28 -4.80
C ILE A 118 3.24 -0.21 -5.81
N ALA A 119 3.47 1.07 -5.47
CA ALA A 119 3.00 2.20 -6.27
C ALA A 119 4.17 3.12 -6.66
N PHE A 120 4.45 3.21 -7.95
CA PHE A 120 5.54 3.98 -8.56
C PHE A 120 6.94 3.63 -8.03
N GLY A 121 7.08 2.45 -7.43
CA GLY A 121 8.31 1.98 -6.80
C GLY A 121 8.99 0.84 -7.54
N ILE A 122 8.22 -0.02 -8.24
CA ILE A 122 8.75 -1.28 -8.79
C ILE A 122 9.82 -1.04 -9.85
N ARG A 123 9.72 0.04 -10.62
CA ARG A 123 10.72 0.41 -11.63
C ARG A 123 12.11 0.76 -11.05
N ASN A 124 12.19 1.07 -9.76
CA ASN A 124 13.43 1.41 -9.07
C ASN A 124 14.05 0.21 -8.35
N VAL A 125 13.44 -0.97 -8.45
CA VAL A 125 13.98 -2.20 -7.91
C VAL A 125 15.02 -2.76 -8.88
N THR A 126 16.14 -3.28 -8.36
CA THR A 126 17.27 -3.73 -9.19
C THR A 126 16.89 -4.97 -9.99
N HIS A 127 16.20 -5.92 -9.36
CA HIS A 127 15.70 -7.15 -9.97
C HIS A 127 14.20 -7.28 -9.75
N ILE A 128 13.42 -6.77 -10.72
CA ILE A 128 11.95 -6.80 -10.67
C ILE A 128 11.42 -8.24 -10.43
N GLU A 129 12.01 -9.25 -11.08
CA GLU A 129 11.59 -10.65 -10.91
C GLU A 129 11.75 -11.17 -9.47
N LYS A 130 12.79 -10.72 -8.75
CA LYS A 130 12.95 -11.08 -7.34
C LYS A 130 11.90 -10.40 -6.48
N ALA A 131 11.61 -9.13 -6.74
CA ALA A 131 10.56 -8.39 -6.07
C ALA A 131 9.18 -9.03 -6.28
N LEU A 132 8.88 -9.48 -7.49
CA LEU A 132 7.65 -10.20 -7.82
C LEU A 132 7.60 -11.58 -7.15
N SER A 133 8.73 -12.29 -7.11
CA SER A 133 8.83 -13.57 -6.41
C SER A 133 8.61 -13.42 -4.90
N GLU A 134 9.17 -12.39 -4.28
CA GLU A 134 8.94 -12.05 -2.88
C GLU A 134 7.50 -11.63 -2.61
N ALA A 135 6.91 -10.82 -3.50
CA ALA A 135 5.50 -10.46 -3.41
C ALA A 135 4.60 -11.70 -3.47
N TYR A 136 4.91 -12.66 -4.34
CA TYR A 136 4.19 -13.93 -4.42
C TYR A 136 4.38 -14.77 -3.14
N ARG A 137 5.61 -14.88 -2.64
CA ARG A 137 5.96 -15.67 -1.44
C ARG A 137 5.20 -15.20 -0.21
N VAL A 138 5.16 -13.89 0.04
CA VAL A 138 4.51 -13.33 1.24
C VAL A 138 2.99 -13.33 1.16
N LEU A 139 2.40 -13.43 -0.04
CA LEU A 139 0.95 -13.44 -0.22
C LEU A 139 0.35 -14.80 0.14
N LYS A 140 -0.75 -14.78 0.90
CA LYS A 140 -1.63 -15.94 1.10
C LYS A 140 -2.21 -16.43 -0.23
N GLN A 141 -2.63 -17.68 -0.28
CA GLN A 141 -3.48 -18.16 -1.37
C GLN A 141 -4.76 -17.32 -1.45
N GLY A 142 -5.06 -16.77 -2.63
CA GLY A 142 -6.16 -15.82 -2.83
C GLY A 142 -5.86 -14.38 -2.41
N GLY A 143 -4.66 -14.11 -1.90
CA GLY A 143 -4.16 -12.76 -1.63
C GLY A 143 -4.00 -11.95 -2.91
N ARG A 144 -3.99 -10.62 -2.79
CA ARG A 144 -4.01 -9.72 -3.94
C ARG A 144 -2.71 -8.94 -4.08
N PHE A 145 -2.06 -9.10 -5.24
CA PHE A 145 -0.97 -8.25 -5.68
C PHE A 145 -1.51 -7.09 -6.54
N LEU A 146 -1.18 -5.86 -6.19
CA LEU A 146 -1.49 -4.69 -7.00
C LEU A 146 -0.25 -3.82 -7.21
N CYS A 147 0.14 -3.67 -8.47
CA CYS A 147 1.19 -2.77 -8.91
C CYS A 147 0.57 -1.58 -9.64
N LEU A 148 0.84 -0.37 -9.16
CA LEU A 148 0.51 0.87 -9.86
C LEU A 148 1.81 1.48 -10.38
N GLU A 149 2.01 1.50 -11.70
CA GLU A 149 3.21 2.06 -12.31
C GLU A 149 2.84 2.84 -13.58
N LEU A 150 3.71 3.76 -13.98
CA LEU A 150 3.59 4.42 -15.28
C LEU A 150 3.96 3.42 -16.39
N SER A 151 3.11 3.33 -17.40
CA SER A 151 3.36 2.51 -18.59
C SER A 151 3.40 3.37 -19.84
N HIS A 152 3.87 2.81 -20.94
CA HIS A 152 3.84 3.44 -22.25
C HIS A 152 2.41 3.75 -22.68
N VAL A 153 2.22 4.93 -23.29
CA VAL A 153 0.95 5.34 -23.88
C VAL A 153 0.88 4.81 -25.31
N ASP A 154 -0.06 3.91 -25.59
CA ASP A 154 -0.25 3.32 -26.92
C ASP A 154 -0.97 4.26 -27.92
N VAL A 155 -1.47 5.41 -27.44
CA VAL A 155 -2.22 6.36 -28.28
C VAL A 155 -1.24 7.21 -29.12
N PRO A 156 -1.27 7.13 -30.46
CA PRO A 156 -0.27 7.74 -31.34
C PRO A 156 -0.10 9.26 -31.17
N ILE A 157 -1.18 9.97 -30.80
CA ILE A 157 -1.20 11.43 -30.64
C ILE A 157 -0.30 11.93 -29.49
N PHE A 158 0.02 11.07 -28.51
CA PHE A 158 0.83 11.44 -27.35
C PHE A 158 2.27 10.91 -27.42
N LYS A 159 2.72 10.38 -28.57
CA LYS A 159 4.09 9.89 -28.76
C LYS A 159 5.11 10.97 -29.16
N GLU A 160 4.64 12.13 -29.65
CA GLU A 160 5.48 13.20 -30.22
C GLU A 160 5.43 14.53 -29.46
N MET A 161 4.96 14.53 -28.21
CA MET A 161 5.10 15.69 -27.30
C MET A 161 6.23 15.50 -26.29
#